data_AF-A0AAN1XWZ8-F1
#
_entry.id   AF-A0AAN1XWZ8-F1
#
_cell.length_a   1.000
_cell.length_b   1.000
_cell.length_c   1.000
_cell.angle_alpha   90.00
_cell.angle_beta   90.00
_cell.angle_gamma   90.00
#
_symmetry.space_group_name_H-M   'P 1'
#
loop_
_entity.id
_entity.type
_entity.pdbx_description
1 polymer ?
#
loop_
_entity_poly.entity_id
_entity_poly.type
_entity_poly.pdbx_seq_one_letter_code
_entity_poly.pdbx_strand_id
1 'polypeptide(L)'
;MKCCQRQSSNRSGGYPPAEFTSIIGTLPPWELGADFFLQHLLDGDQAANTLSWRWVAGLHTRGKTYLARRDNIRRYTEERLDPGVRLAASAPPLADDMIPAIPLALPPTRPAAGHRDLLLLHDDDLGIASFAPNGIAPAVACAFIAADARSPNGVAPPVRAFARALAADALAHAERDRSIPAGPVIDGGDAAGAAADLQRVAARFGTTRVVVTFAPVGPARDALDALRAQLARSGLEWSEVARDYDAVTWPFATRGFFGLRARIPAIVRELGLDGSD
;
A
#
# COMPACT_ATOMS: atom_id res chain seq x y z
N MET A 1 -5.43 -17.40 -12.94
CA MET A 1 -6.25 -17.40 -14.18
C MET A 1 -6.94 -16.04 -14.25
N LYS A 2 -6.79 -15.15 -15.23
CA LYS A 2 -6.18 -15.17 -16.57
C LYS A 2 -5.00 -14.20 -16.60
N CYS A 3 -3.80 -14.77 -16.75
CA CYS A 3 -2.57 -14.03 -17.03
C CYS A 3 -2.50 -13.86 -18.55
N CYS A 4 -2.34 -12.62 -19.02
CA CYS A 4 -2.38 -12.29 -20.44
C CYS A 4 -1.04 -12.69 -21.10
N GLN A 5 -0.92 -13.96 -21.49
CA GLN A 5 0.07 -14.38 -22.49
C GLN A 5 -0.29 -13.74 -23.83
N ARG A 6 0.42 -12.68 -24.22
CA ARG A 6 0.48 -12.27 -25.64
C ARG A 6 1.71 -12.90 -26.27
N GLN A 7 1.42 -13.77 -27.24
CA GLN A 7 2.37 -14.46 -28.09
C GLN A 7 3.32 -13.48 -28.79
N SER A 8 4.60 -13.82 -28.75
CA SER A 8 5.66 -13.26 -29.59
C SER A 8 5.36 -13.57 -31.06
N SER A 9 4.99 -12.55 -31.83
CA SER A 9 5.04 -12.61 -33.30
C SER A 9 6.14 -11.68 -33.79
N ASN A 10 7.09 -12.28 -34.50
CA ASN A 10 8.27 -11.65 -35.08
C ASN A 10 7.82 -10.69 -36.20
N ARG A 11 7.98 -9.38 -36.01
CA ARG A 11 7.98 -8.41 -37.11
C ARG A 11 9.25 -7.56 -37.02
N SER A 12 10.17 -7.86 -37.91
CA SER A 12 11.31 -7.03 -38.27
C SER A 12 10.81 -5.71 -38.87
N GLY A 13 10.85 -4.65 -38.06
CA GLY A 13 10.66 -3.27 -38.48
C GLY A 13 11.49 -2.39 -37.55
N GLY A 14 12.49 -1.70 -38.09
CA GLY A 14 13.37 -0.82 -37.32
C GLY A 14 12.56 0.26 -36.58
N TYR A 15 12.85 0.45 -35.29
CA TYR A 15 12.31 1.55 -34.52
C TYR A 15 12.89 2.88 -35.06
N PRO A 16 12.06 3.88 -35.39
CA PRO A 16 12.55 5.22 -35.66
C PRO A 16 13.16 5.84 -34.38
N PRO A 17 14.07 6.81 -34.50
CA PRO A 17 14.75 7.42 -33.36
C PRO A 17 13.74 8.00 -32.37
N ALA A 18 13.94 7.70 -31.08
CA ALA A 18 13.03 8.03 -30.00
C ALA A 18 12.87 9.55 -29.83
N GLU A 19 11.71 10.08 -30.24
CA GLU A 19 11.28 11.43 -29.94
C GLU A 19 10.51 11.44 -28.61
N PHE A 20 11.02 12.21 -27.64
CA PHE A 20 10.41 12.41 -26.32
C PHE A 20 9.17 13.34 -26.46
N THR A 21 8.00 12.88 -26.01
CA THR A 21 6.65 13.33 -26.41
C THR A 21 5.64 13.63 -25.24
N SER A 22 5.75 14.58 -24.28
CA SER A 22 4.81 14.86 -23.09
C SER A 22 4.57 13.88 -21.88
N ILE A 23 4.46 14.32 -20.61
CA ILE A 23 4.31 13.45 -19.39
C ILE A 23 3.34 12.23 -19.46
N ILE A 24 2.29 12.17 -20.30
CA ILE A 24 1.55 10.91 -20.56
C ILE A 24 1.44 10.54 -22.05
N GLY A 25 1.60 11.46 -22.99
CA GLY A 25 1.80 11.08 -24.40
C GLY A 25 3.23 10.62 -24.74
N THR A 26 4.17 10.73 -23.79
CA THR A 26 5.64 10.56 -23.92
C THR A 26 6.07 9.32 -23.25
N LEU A 27 5.40 9.07 -22.13
CA LEU A 27 5.72 7.94 -21.35
C LEU A 27 5.16 6.76 -22.12
N PRO A 28 5.80 5.60 -21.96
CA PRO A 28 5.05 4.36 -22.08
C PRO A 28 3.67 4.47 -21.36
N PRO A 29 2.71 3.55 -21.63
CA PRO A 29 1.39 3.50 -20.98
C PRO A 29 1.45 4.03 -19.53
N TRP A 30 0.52 4.90 -19.10
CA TRP A 30 0.60 5.59 -17.79
C TRP A 30 0.90 4.64 -16.62
N GLU A 31 0.52 3.37 -16.77
CA GLU A 31 0.84 2.23 -15.91
C GLU A 31 2.35 2.04 -15.69
N LEU A 32 3.19 2.25 -16.70
CA LEU A 32 4.66 2.19 -16.61
C LEU A 32 5.24 3.40 -15.87
N GLY A 33 4.62 4.58 -15.97
CA GLY A 33 4.96 5.72 -15.13
C GLY A 33 4.60 5.45 -13.66
N ALA A 34 3.42 4.89 -13.43
CA ALA A 34 2.97 4.46 -12.10
C ALA A 34 3.88 3.38 -11.50
N ASP A 35 4.25 2.37 -12.28
CA ASP A 35 5.16 1.30 -11.88
C ASP A 35 6.55 1.85 -11.55
N PHE A 36 7.11 2.72 -12.40
CA PHE A 36 8.39 3.38 -12.12
C PHE A 36 8.36 4.14 -10.78
N PHE A 37 7.27 4.85 -10.48
CA PHE A 37 7.13 5.54 -9.20
C PHE A 37 7.12 4.56 -8.02
N LEU A 38 6.39 3.45 -8.11
CA LEU A 38 6.35 2.43 -7.06
C LEU A 38 7.71 1.74 -6.86
N GLN A 39 8.51 1.61 -7.92
CA GLN A 39 9.86 1.07 -7.82
C GLN A 39 10.83 2.00 -7.08
N HIS A 40 10.59 3.32 -7.07
CA HIS A 40 11.61 4.30 -6.66
C HIS A 40 11.20 5.24 -5.52
N LEU A 41 9.91 5.44 -5.26
CA LEU A 41 9.44 6.27 -4.16
C LEU A 41 9.48 5.50 -2.83
N LEU A 42 10.10 6.11 -1.82
CA LEU A 42 10.15 5.56 -0.46
C LEU A 42 8.75 5.44 0.15
N ASP A 43 7.89 6.40 -0.14
CA ASP A 43 6.50 6.54 0.29
C ASP A 43 5.50 6.00 -0.76
N GLY A 44 5.96 5.13 -1.67
CA GLY A 44 5.12 4.57 -2.73
C GLY A 44 3.92 3.79 -2.17
N ASP A 45 2.76 4.42 -2.16
CA ASP A 45 1.44 3.87 -1.83
C ASP A 45 0.66 3.53 -3.11
N GLN A 46 0.13 2.31 -3.19
CA GLN A 46 -0.54 1.79 -4.38
C GLN A 46 -1.80 2.57 -4.76
N ALA A 47 -2.63 2.90 -3.78
CA ALA A 47 -3.89 3.58 -4.02
C ALA A 47 -3.63 5.03 -4.45
N ALA A 48 -2.81 5.76 -3.70
CA ALA A 48 -2.46 7.15 -3.99
C ALA A 48 -1.73 7.27 -5.33
N ASN A 49 -0.73 6.42 -5.60
CA ASN A 49 0.02 6.45 -6.85
C ASN A 49 -0.87 6.11 -8.05
N THR A 50 -1.61 5.00 -7.98
CA THR A 50 -2.47 4.57 -9.09
C THR A 50 -3.56 5.59 -9.39
N LEU A 51 -4.26 6.11 -8.38
CA LEU A 51 -5.30 7.13 -8.58
C LEU A 51 -4.73 8.45 -9.10
N SER A 52 -3.54 8.84 -8.65
CA SER A 52 -2.86 10.04 -9.16
C SER A 52 -2.51 9.88 -10.64
N TRP A 53 -1.92 8.76 -11.04
CA TRP A 53 -1.58 8.52 -12.44
C TRP A 53 -2.82 8.38 -13.33
N ARG A 54 -3.90 7.75 -12.85
CA ARG A 54 -5.21 7.74 -13.54
C ARG A 54 -5.76 9.15 -13.73
N TRP A 55 -5.60 10.02 -12.73
CA TRP A 55 -6.00 11.42 -12.84
C TRP A 55 -5.17 12.18 -13.88
N VAL A 56 -3.84 12.06 -13.86
CA VAL A 56 -2.94 12.67 -14.87
C VAL A 56 -3.30 12.15 -16.26
N ALA A 57 -3.66 10.86 -16.38
CA ALA A 57 -4.05 10.20 -17.63
C ALA A 57 -5.42 10.65 -18.17
N GLY A 58 -6.16 11.47 -17.41
CA GLY A 58 -7.48 11.94 -17.81
C GLY A 58 -8.61 10.92 -17.60
N LEU A 59 -8.34 9.79 -16.94
CA LEU A 59 -9.31 8.71 -16.73
C LEU A 59 -10.41 9.08 -15.72
N HIS A 60 -10.15 10.06 -14.84
CA HIS A 60 -11.14 10.51 -13.85
C HIS A 60 -12.18 11.47 -14.42
N THR A 61 -11.90 12.14 -15.54
CA THR A 61 -12.88 13.01 -16.20
C THR A 61 -12.85 12.75 -17.69
N ARG A 62 -13.81 11.93 -18.15
CA ARG A 62 -13.92 11.50 -19.54
C ARG A 62 -13.77 12.67 -20.51
N GLY A 63 -12.82 12.55 -21.43
CA GLY A 63 -12.54 13.55 -22.46
C GLY A 63 -11.63 14.71 -22.03
N LYS A 64 -11.21 14.81 -20.76
CA LYS A 64 -10.20 15.77 -20.33
C LYS A 64 -8.83 15.12 -20.34
N THR A 65 -7.94 15.58 -21.20
CA THR A 65 -6.52 15.17 -21.23
C THR A 65 -5.61 16.34 -20.93
N TYR A 66 -4.52 16.07 -20.21
CA TYR A 66 -3.52 17.08 -19.87
C TYR A 66 -2.32 16.97 -20.81
N LEU A 67 -2.16 17.97 -21.67
CA LEU A 67 -0.95 18.11 -22.47
C LEU A 67 0.11 18.85 -21.65
N ALA A 68 1.30 18.26 -21.53
CA ALA A 68 2.42 18.94 -20.91
C ALA A 68 2.82 20.18 -21.73
N ARG A 69 2.92 21.34 -21.07
CA ARG A 69 3.32 22.60 -21.70
C ARG A 69 4.68 23.04 -21.18
N ARG A 70 5.58 23.41 -22.09
CA ARG A 70 6.94 23.88 -21.76
C ARG A 70 6.90 25.02 -20.75
N ASP A 71 6.05 26.01 -20.97
CA ASP A 71 5.92 27.17 -20.08
C ASP A 71 5.43 26.77 -18.68
N ASN A 72 4.54 25.77 -18.57
CA ASN A 72 4.13 25.24 -17.27
C ASN A 72 5.31 24.55 -16.58
N ILE A 73 6.09 23.74 -17.30
CA ILE A 73 7.24 23.04 -16.74
C ILE A 73 8.28 24.05 -16.26
N ARG A 74 8.65 25.04 -17.08
CA ARG A 74 9.58 26.12 -16.70
C ARG A 74 9.08 26.88 -15.48
N ARG A 75 7.80 27.28 -15.48
CA ARG A 75 7.17 28.00 -14.36
C ARG A 75 7.17 27.21 -13.06
N TYR A 76 6.69 25.97 -13.08
CA TYR A 76 6.53 25.14 -11.87
C TYR A 76 7.81 24.41 -11.44
N THR A 77 8.90 24.57 -12.20
CA THR A 77 10.23 24.11 -11.81
C THR A 77 11.18 25.27 -11.52
N GLU A 78 10.66 26.51 -11.46
CA GLU A 78 11.45 27.72 -11.25
C GLU A 78 12.64 27.81 -12.22
N GLU A 79 12.38 27.55 -13.50
CA GLU A 79 13.36 27.58 -14.59
C GLU A 79 14.48 26.52 -14.50
N ARG A 80 14.42 25.60 -13.52
CA ARG A 80 15.42 24.52 -13.37
C ARG A 80 15.34 23.48 -14.47
N LEU A 81 14.15 23.24 -15.02
CA LEU A 81 13.92 22.26 -16.08
C LEU A 81 13.34 22.93 -17.31
N ASP A 82 14.00 22.71 -18.45
CA ASP A 82 13.50 23.08 -19.75
C ASP A 82 13.47 21.84 -20.66
N PRO A 83 12.28 21.28 -20.95
CA PRO A 83 12.16 20.11 -21.82
C PRO A 83 12.46 20.43 -23.30
N GLY A 84 12.70 21.71 -23.63
CA GLY A 84 12.84 22.18 -25.00
C GLY A 84 11.53 22.02 -25.77
N VAL A 85 11.64 21.78 -27.08
CA VAL A 85 10.49 21.61 -27.98
C VAL A 85 9.98 20.16 -28.07
N ARG A 86 10.63 19.23 -27.36
CA ARG A 86 10.30 17.79 -27.38
C ARG A 86 9.18 17.47 -26.41
N LEU A 87 7.99 17.97 -26.72
CA LEU A 87 6.74 17.65 -26.02
C LEU A 87 5.71 17.16 -27.04
N ALA A 88 4.78 16.30 -26.61
CA ALA A 88 3.70 15.90 -27.51
C ALA A 88 2.90 17.11 -27.95
N ALA A 89 2.46 17.06 -29.20
CA ALA A 89 1.51 18.00 -29.75
C ALA A 89 0.05 17.63 -29.43
N SER A 90 -0.23 16.37 -29.05
CA SER A 90 -1.58 15.88 -28.77
C SER A 90 -1.60 14.81 -27.67
N ALA A 91 -2.75 14.70 -27.00
CA ALA A 91 -3.02 13.68 -25.99
C ALA A 91 -4.47 13.20 -26.18
N PRO A 92 -4.72 12.14 -26.97
CA PRO A 92 -6.07 11.64 -27.18
C PRO A 92 -6.66 11.09 -25.88
N PRO A 93 -7.98 11.24 -25.62
CA PRO A 93 -8.61 10.67 -24.44
C PRO A 93 -8.46 9.15 -24.38
N LEU A 94 -8.05 8.66 -23.23
CA LEU A 94 -8.07 7.24 -22.92
C LEU A 94 -9.49 6.80 -22.53
N ALA A 95 -9.84 5.59 -22.92
CA ALA A 95 -11.07 4.93 -22.47
C ALA A 95 -10.69 3.89 -21.42
N ASP A 96 -11.49 3.79 -20.36
CA ASP A 96 -11.40 2.74 -19.36
C ASP A 96 -12.81 2.30 -19.01
N ASP A 97 -12.98 1.01 -18.76
CA ASP A 97 -14.24 0.47 -18.30
C ASP A 97 -14.40 0.86 -16.83
N MET A 98 -15.57 1.39 -16.47
CA MET A 98 -15.84 1.73 -15.08
C MET A 98 -15.88 0.44 -14.25
N ILE A 99 -14.85 0.21 -13.44
CA ILE A 99 -14.82 -0.91 -12.50
C ILE A 99 -15.85 -0.61 -11.40
N PRO A 100 -16.83 -1.50 -11.16
CA PRO A 100 -17.80 -1.30 -10.10
C PRO A 100 -17.11 -1.27 -8.74
N ALA A 101 -17.53 -0.34 -7.87
CA ALA A 101 -17.06 -0.31 -6.50
C ALA A 101 -17.48 -1.59 -5.78
N ILE A 102 -16.51 -2.30 -5.21
CA ILE A 102 -16.75 -3.47 -4.36
C ILE A 102 -16.74 -2.98 -2.90
N PRO A 103 -17.86 -3.13 -2.16
CA PRO A 103 -17.87 -2.80 -0.74
C PRO A 103 -16.85 -3.66 0.01
N LEU A 104 -15.97 -3.01 0.77
CA LEU A 104 -15.04 -3.68 1.67
C LEU A 104 -15.68 -3.80 3.05
N ALA A 105 -15.66 -5.01 3.61
CA ALA A 105 -16.11 -5.26 4.97
C ALA A 105 -14.93 -5.10 5.92
N LEU A 106 -15.04 -4.18 6.87
CA LEU A 106 -14.04 -4.02 7.92
C LEU A 106 -14.12 -5.18 8.92
N PRO A 107 -12.98 -5.77 9.32
CA PRO A 107 -12.95 -6.68 10.45
C PRO A 107 -13.25 -5.95 11.76
N PRO A 108 -13.52 -6.67 12.86
CA PRO A 108 -13.68 -6.07 14.17
C PRO A 108 -12.40 -5.31 14.59
N THR A 109 -12.55 -4.32 15.48
CA THR A 109 -11.39 -3.57 16.02
C THR A 109 -10.65 -4.31 17.13
N ARG A 110 -11.20 -5.45 17.57
CA ARG A 110 -10.64 -6.28 18.64
C ARG A 110 -10.72 -7.75 18.25
N PRO A 111 -9.68 -8.55 18.52
CA PRO A 111 -9.73 -9.98 18.31
C PRO A 111 -10.55 -10.63 19.43
N ALA A 112 -11.05 -11.85 19.20
CA ALA A 112 -11.79 -12.59 20.22
C ALA A 112 -10.92 -12.88 21.46
N ALA A 113 -11.51 -12.92 22.66
CA ALA A 113 -10.77 -13.26 23.88
C ALA A 113 -10.35 -14.74 23.90
N GLY A 114 -9.44 -15.09 24.82
CA GLY A 114 -9.07 -16.49 25.10
C GLY A 114 -7.88 -17.05 24.31
N HIS A 115 -7.19 -16.21 23.54
CA HIS A 115 -5.98 -16.58 22.82
C HIS A 115 -4.78 -15.83 23.34
N ARG A 116 -3.60 -16.37 23.05
CA ARG A 116 -2.34 -15.69 23.30
C ARG A 116 -1.76 -15.24 21.97
N ASP A 117 -1.70 -13.93 21.80
CA ASP A 117 -1.56 -13.32 20.47
C ASP A 117 -0.10 -13.00 20.13
N LEU A 118 0.28 -13.28 18.88
CA LEU A 118 1.40 -12.66 18.17
C LEU A 118 0.82 -11.53 17.32
N LEU A 119 1.30 -10.30 17.51
CA LEU A 119 0.92 -9.17 16.66
C LEU A 119 1.82 -9.15 15.42
N LEU A 120 1.22 -9.12 14.23
CA LEU A 120 1.91 -8.98 12.96
C LEU A 120 1.58 -7.62 12.35
N LEU A 121 2.57 -6.72 12.34
CA LEU A 121 2.51 -5.45 11.62
C LEU A 121 2.92 -5.68 10.15
N HIS A 122 2.48 -4.83 9.23
CA HIS A 122 2.91 -4.88 7.84
C HIS A 122 3.24 -3.50 7.27
N ASP A 123 3.87 -3.41 6.10
CA ASP A 123 4.39 -2.14 5.59
C ASP A 123 3.34 -1.12 5.12
N ASP A 124 2.09 -1.54 4.90
CA ASP A 124 0.94 -0.62 4.79
C ASP A 124 0.41 -0.14 6.16
N ASP A 125 0.80 -0.81 7.26
CA ASP A 125 0.36 -0.48 8.61
C ASP A 125 1.39 -0.88 9.70
N LEU A 126 2.28 0.05 10.01
CA LEU A 126 3.30 -0.08 11.06
C LEU A 126 2.96 0.68 12.36
N GLY A 127 1.75 1.25 12.45
CA GLY A 127 1.40 2.21 13.50
C GLY A 127 1.08 1.58 14.85
N ILE A 128 2.03 0.94 15.53
CA ILE A 128 1.76 0.21 16.78
C ILE A 128 1.25 1.11 17.92
N ALA A 129 1.54 2.42 17.86
CA ALA A 129 1.09 3.39 18.86
C ALA A 129 -0.45 3.41 19.00
N SER A 130 -1.21 3.22 17.93
CA SER A 130 -2.67 3.24 18.00
C SER A 130 -3.30 1.89 18.41
N PHE A 131 -2.50 0.84 18.66
CA PHE A 131 -3.03 -0.49 19.01
C PHE A 131 -3.26 -0.70 20.50
N ALA A 132 -2.58 0.07 21.38
CA ALA A 132 -2.77 -0.05 22.84
C ALA A 132 -4.14 0.37 23.39
N PRO A 133 -4.94 1.28 22.77
CA PRO A 133 -6.26 1.62 23.28
C PRO A 133 -7.27 0.45 23.25
N ASN A 134 -6.97 -0.64 22.52
CA ASN A 134 -7.94 -1.69 22.22
C ASN A 134 -7.91 -2.94 23.11
N GLY A 135 -7.09 -2.94 24.17
CA GLY A 135 -6.98 -4.10 25.06
C GLY A 135 -6.34 -5.32 24.40
N ILE A 136 -5.63 -5.13 23.28
CA ILE A 136 -4.80 -6.15 22.66
C ILE A 136 -3.43 -6.10 23.35
N ALA A 137 -3.13 -7.15 24.12
CA ALA A 137 -1.85 -7.31 24.83
C ALA A 137 -1.08 -8.48 24.20
N PRO A 138 -0.42 -8.27 23.05
CA PRO A 138 0.28 -9.34 22.36
C PRO A 138 1.50 -9.79 23.18
N ALA A 139 1.82 -11.08 23.11
CA ALA A 139 3.00 -11.64 23.77
C ALA A 139 4.31 -11.27 23.04
N VAL A 140 4.21 -10.92 21.75
CA VAL A 140 5.32 -10.53 20.88
C VAL A 140 4.75 -9.79 19.66
N ALA A 141 5.50 -8.83 19.13
CA ALA A 141 5.21 -8.17 17.86
C ALA A 141 6.25 -8.55 16.80
N CYS A 142 5.82 -8.94 15.61
CA CYS A 142 6.65 -9.13 14.43
C CYS A 142 6.23 -8.12 13.35
N ALA A 143 7.10 -7.89 12.37
CA ALA A 143 6.76 -7.09 11.20
C ALA A 143 6.96 -7.91 9.92
N PHE A 144 6.08 -7.68 8.94
CA PHE A 144 6.06 -8.36 7.65
C PHE A 144 6.11 -7.33 6.52
N ILE A 145 7.17 -7.35 5.71
CA ILE A 145 7.40 -6.34 4.67
C ILE A 145 7.13 -6.94 3.29
N ALA A 146 6.15 -6.38 2.57
CA ALA A 146 5.79 -6.77 1.21
C ALA A 146 6.26 -5.74 0.16
N ALA A 147 7.26 -4.91 0.48
CA ALA A 147 7.71 -3.81 -0.36
C ALA A 147 8.10 -4.24 -1.79
N ASP A 148 8.79 -5.37 -1.96
CA ASP A 148 9.16 -5.89 -3.29
C ASP A 148 7.93 -6.29 -4.13
N ALA A 149 6.79 -6.62 -3.51
CA ALA A 149 5.57 -6.94 -4.22
C ALA A 149 4.84 -5.70 -4.79
N ARG A 150 5.30 -4.48 -4.46
CA ARG A 150 4.70 -3.23 -4.98
C ARG A 150 4.84 -3.07 -6.49
N SER A 151 5.81 -3.74 -7.10
CA SER A 151 5.99 -3.75 -8.55
C SER A 151 6.27 -5.18 -9.02
N PRO A 152 5.79 -5.58 -10.21
CA PRO A 152 6.18 -6.85 -10.84
C PRO A 152 7.70 -6.98 -11.02
N ASN A 153 8.43 -5.87 -11.07
CA ASN A 153 9.88 -5.83 -11.25
C ASN A 153 10.66 -5.73 -9.92
N GLY A 154 9.98 -5.80 -8.77
CA GLY A 154 10.57 -5.49 -7.47
C GLY A 154 10.76 -3.99 -7.27
N VAL A 155 11.28 -3.58 -6.11
CA VAL A 155 11.57 -2.17 -5.83
C VAL A 155 13.07 -1.92 -5.74
N ALA A 156 13.48 -0.65 -5.89
CA ALA A 156 14.86 -0.26 -5.76
C ALA A 156 15.38 -0.54 -4.33
N PRO A 157 16.68 -0.88 -4.16
CA PRO A 157 17.24 -1.18 -2.85
C PRO A 157 16.97 -0.13 -1.75
N PRO A 158 16.97 1.19 -2.02
CA PRO A 158 16.61 2.19 -1.02
C PRO A 158 15.17 2.08 -0.51
N VAL A 159 14.21 1.71 -1.37
CA VAL A 159 12.79 1.55 -0.99
C VAL A 159 12.63 0.35 -0.05
N ARG A 160 13.23 -0.79 -0.40
CA ARG A 160 13.24 -1.97 0.47
C ARG A 160 13.94 -1.71 1.80
N ALA A 161 15.08 -1.02 1.77
CA ALA A 161 15.81 -0.67 2.99
C ALA A 161 14.99 0.27 3.89
N PHE A 162 14.29 1.24 3.29
CA PHE A 162 13.41 2.15 4.01
C PHE A 162 12.23 1.43 4.67
N ALA A 163 11.51 0.57 3.93
CA ALA A 163 10.41 -0.21 4.49
C ALA A 163 10.87 -1.12 5.65
N ARG A 164 12.04 -1.77 5.50
CA ARG A 164 12.65 -2.56 6.59
C ARG A 164 13.04 -1.71 7.79
N ALA A 165 13.59 -0.52 7.58
CA ALA A 165 13.97 0.39 8.65
C ALA A 165 12.74 0.88 9.43
N LEU A 166 11.65 1.24 8.73
CA LEU A 166 10.39 1.61 9.38
C LEU A 166 9.80 0.44 10.19
N ALA A 167 9.83 -0.77 9.65
CA ALA A 167 9.37 -1.97 10.35
C ALA A 167 10.19 -2.23 11.62
N ALA A 168 11.52 -2.10 11.54
CA ALA A 168 12.40 -2.24 12.70
C ALA A 168 12.15 -1.14 13.75
N ASP A 169 11.94 0.10 13.32
CA ASP A 169 11.63 1.22 14.22
C ASP A 169 10.28 1.02 14.93
N ALA A 170 9.25 0.55 14.22
CA ALA A 170 7.96 0.22 14.80
C ALA A 170 8.06 -0.86 15.88
N LEU A 171 8.89 -1.90 15.66
CA LEU A 171 9.17 -2.93 16.66
C LEU A 171 9.97 -2.38 17.85
N ALA A 172 10.92 -1.48 17.63
CA ALA A 172 11.65 -0.82 18.70
C ALA A 172 10.73 0.05 19.57
N HIS A 173 9.75 0.72 18.96
CA HIS A 173 8.71 1.47 19.67
C HIS A 173 7.78 0.54 20.47
N ALA A 174 7.50 -0.66 19.95
CA ALA A 174 6.76 -1.71 20.67
C ALA A 174 7.43 -2.09 22.00
N GLU A 175 8.73 -2.33 21.95
CA GLU A 175 9.49 -2.71 23.14
C GLU A 175 9.61 -1.56 24.13
N ARG A 176 10.03 -0.38 23.64
CA ARG A 176 10.33 0.78 24.48
C ARG A 176 9.09 1.35 25.16
N ASP A 177 8.05 1.59 24.38
CA ASP A 177 6.93 2.44 24.80
C ASP A 177 5.70 1.61 25.20
N ARG A 178 5.70 0.31 24.91
CA ARG A 178 4.58 -0.61 25.19
C ARG A 178 4.97 -1.89 25.91
N SER A 179 6.25 -2.12 26.20
CA SER A 179 6.73 -3.35 26.84
C SER A 179 6.32 -4.63 26.11
N ILE A 180 6.13 -4.55 24.78
CA ILE A 180 5.82 -5.69 23.93
C ILE A 180 7.14 -6.22 23.34
N PRO A 181 7.54 -7.47 23.60
CA PRO A 181 8.77 -8.02 23.02
C PRO A 181 8.80 -7.93 21.49
N ALA A 182 9.94 -7.56 20.91
CA ALA A 182 10.12 -7.55 19.46
C ALA A 182 10.55 -8.93 18.94
N GLY A 183 9.86 -9.37 17.90
CA GLY A 183 10.24 -10.46 17.02
C GLY A 183 11.00 -9.97 15.79
N PRO A 184 11.18 -10.83 14.78
CA PRO A 184 11.88 -10.47 13.55
C PRO A 184 11.06 -9.55 12.63
N VAL A 185 11.79 -8.83 11.77
CA VAL A 185 11.26 -8.28 10.53
C VAL A 185 11.41 -9.36 9.44
N ILE A 186 10.29 -9.78 8.86
CA ILE A 186 10.16 -10.90 7.93
C ILE A 186 9.84 -10.37 6.53
N ASP A 187 10.56 -10.83 5.50
CA ASP A 187 10.27 -10.49 4.11
C ASP A 187 9.12 -11.33 3.55
N GLY A 188 8.16 -10.68 2.91
CA GLY A 188 7.00 -11.33 2.28
C GLY A 188 7.28 -11.98 0.92
N GLY A 189 8.51 -11.88 0.41
CA GLY A 189 8.90 -12.50 -0.87
C GLY A 189 8.92 -14.03 -0.86
N ASP A 190 9.04 -14.65 0.32
CA ASP A 190 8.95 -16.10 0.52
C ASP A 190 7.91 -16.40 1.61
N ALA A 191 6.67 -16.69 1.20
CA ALA A 191 5.59 -17.00 2.12
C ALA A 191 5.84 -18.26 2.98
N ALA A 192 6.57 -19.25 2.45
CA ALA A 192 6.86 -20.48 3.18
C ALA A 192 7.93 -20.25 4.25
N GLY A 193 8.99 -19.53 3.91
CA GLY A 193 9.99 -19.05 4.87
C GLY A 193 9.38 -18.16 5.94
N ALA A 194 8.55 -17.18 5.54
CA ALA A 194 7.84 -16.30 6.46
C ALA A 194 6.92 -17.05 7.43
N ALA A 195 6.19 -18.06 6.95
CA ALA A 195 5.37 -18.92 7.80
C ALA A 195 6.21 -19.70 8.80
N ALA A 196 7.33 -20.29 8.36
CA ALA A 196 8.24 -21.01 9.24
C ALA A 196 8.83 -20.10 10.32
N ASP A 197 9.13 -18.85 9.99
CA ASP A 197 9.64 -17.85 10.94
C ASP A 197 8.60 -17.51 11.99
N LEU A 198 7.35 -17.25 11.58
CA LEU A 198 6.25 -17.00 12.51
C LEU A 198 5.93 -18.20 13.38
N GLN A 199 6.00 -19.43 12.85
CA GLN A 199 5.83 -20.64 13.66
C GLN A 199 6.91 -20.78 14.74
N ARG A 200 8.17 -20.44 14.43
CA ARG A 200 9.26 -20.47 15.41
C ARG A 200 9.07 -19.43 16.50
N VAL A 201 8.67 -18.20 16.14
CA VAL A 201 8.34 -17.16 17.11
C VAL A 201 7.15 -17.59 17.96
N ALA A 202 6.10 -18.11 17.33
CA ALA A 202 4.91 -18.53 18.03
C ALA A 202 5.18 -19.65 19.03
N ALA A 203 6.00 -20.64 18.67
CA ALA A 203 6.44 -21.71 19.57
C ALA A 203 7.29 -21.17 20.73
N ARG A 204 8.23 -20.26 20.45
CA ARG A 204 9.10 -19.63 21.47
C ARG A 204 8.30 -18.87 22.50
N PHE A 205 7.33 -18.09 22.05
CA PHE A 205 6.53 -17.28 22.96
C PHE A 205 5.37 -18.07 23.54
N GLY A 206 4.86 -19.12 22.89
CA GLY A 206 3.64 -19.83 23.27
C GLY A 206 2.37 -19.11 22.81
N THR A 207 2.39 -18.52 21.61
CA THR A 207 1.21 -17.86 21.02
C THR A 207 0.39 -18.86 20.20
N THR A 208 -0.93 -18.71 20.22
CA THR A 208 -1.88 -19.58 19.52
C THR A 208 -2.58 -18.91 18.35
N ARG A 209 -2.42 -17.58 18.21
CA ARG A 209 -3.05 -16.80 17.16
C ARG A 209 -2.13 -15.70 16.65
N VAL A 210 -2.13 -15.51 15.34
CA VAL A 210 -1.57 -14.34 14.67
C VAL A 210 -2.69 -13.31 14.53
N VAL A 211 -2.51 -12.16 15.17
CA VAL A 211 -3.35 -10.98 15.01
C VAL A 211 -2.64 -10.05 14.03
N VAL A 212 -3.29 -9.71 12.94
CA VAL A 212 -2.72 -8.85 11.89
C VAL A 212 -3.59 -7.61 11.71
N THR A 213 -2.94 -6.48 11.45
CA THR A 213 -3.63 -5.26 11.03
C THR A 213 -4.33 -5.46 9.69
N PHE A 214 -5.50 -4.85 9.50
CA PHE A 214 -6.28 -5.07 8.28
C PHE A 214 -5.63 -4.40 7.06
N ALA A 215 -5.05 -5.21 6.16
CA ALA A 215 -4.71 -4.78 4.82
C ALA A 215 -5.93 -4.97 3.88
N PRO A 216 -6.46 -3.92 3.25
CA PRO A 216 -7.69 -4.03 2.49
C PRO A 216 -7.49 -4.65 1.10
N VAL A 217 -6.68 -4.00 0.26
CA VAL A 217 -6.41 -4.40 -1.13
C VAL A 217 -5.01 -3.96 -1.49
N GLY A 218 -4.27 -4.80 -2.22
CA GLY A 218 -2.95 -4.47 -2.75
C GLY A 218 -1.90 -5.53 -2.44
N PRO A 219 -0.63 -5.26 -2.74
CA PRO A 219 0.47 -6.20 -2.58
C PRO A 219 0.65 -6.73 -1.16
N ALA A 220 0.48 -5.87 -0.14
CA ALA A 220 0.51 -6.29 1.25
C ALA A 220 -0.61 -7.30 1.56
N ARG A 221 -1.82 -7.04 1.06
CA ARG A 221 -2.96 -7.98 1.18
C ARG A 221 -2.66 -9.31 0.50
N ASP A 222 -2.19 -9.29 -0.75
CA ASP A 222 -1.88 -10.52 -1.50
C ASP A 222 -0.78 -11.35 -0.80
N ALA A 223 0.24 -10.69 -0.27
CA ALA A 223 1.33 -11.33 0.46
C ALA A 223 0.85 -11.92 1.82
N LEU A 224 -0.03 -11.22 2.52
CA LEU A 224 -0.65 -11.71 3.76
C LEU A 224 -1.58 -12.90 3.50
N ASP A 225 -2.36 -12.88 2.42
CA ASP A 225 -3.21 -14.01 2.04
C ASP A 225 -2.35 -15.25 1.69
N ALA A 226 -1.23 -15.05 1.00
CA ALA A 226 -0.26 -16.12 0.74
C ALA A 226 0.35 -16.68 2.03
N LEU A 227 0.75 -15.81 2.96
CA LEU A 227 1.26 -16.20 4.28
C LEU A 227 0.22 -16.97 5.09
N ARG A 228 -1.02 -16.47 5.15
CA ARG A 228 -2.15 -17.11 5.83
C ARG A 228 -2.40 -18.52 5.29
N ALA A 229 -2.34 -18.70 3.97
CA ALA A 229 -2.50 -20.00 3.35
C ALA A 229 -1.42 -21.01 3.78
N GLN A 230 -0.18 -20.56 3.99
CA GLN A 230 0.89 -21.42 4.53
C GLN A 230 0.65 -21.76 6.00
N LEU A 231 0.17 -20.80 6.79
CA LEU A 231 -0.11 -20.98 8.23
C LEU A 231 -1.36 -21.82 8.50
N ALA A 232 -2.26 -22.04 7.53
CA ALA A 232 -3.50 -22.78 7.74
C ALA A 232 -3.32 -24.20 8.30
N ARG A 233 -2.14 -24.82 8.09
CA ARG A 233 -1.81 -26.16 8.62
C ARG A 233 -0.97 -26.13 9.91
N SER A 234 -0.67 -24.95 10.44
CA SER A 234 0.23 -24.76 11.59
C SER A 234 -0.46 -24.88 12.95
N GLY A 235 -1.80 -24.86 12.98
CA GLY A 235 -2.58 -24.75 14.21
C GLY A 235 -2.63 -23.33 14.80
N LEU A 236 -1.97 -22.35 14.17
CA LEU A 236 -2.12 -20.94 14.52
C LEU A 236 -3.41 -20.39 13.93
N GLU A 237 -4.25 -19.81 14.79
CA GLU A 237 -5.40 -19.05 14.34
C GLU A 237 -4.97 -17.75 13.67
N TRP A 238 -5.78 -17.26 12.74
CA TRP A 238 -5.56 -16.00 12.04
C TRP A 238 -6.72 -15.04 12.33
N SER A 239 -6.42 -13.85 12.85
CA SER A 239 -7.40 -12.80 13.09
C SER A 239 -6.93 -11.48 12.49
N GLU A 240 -7.76 -10.91 11.61
CA GLU A 240 -7.59 -9.54 11.12
C GLU A 240 -8.31 -8.58 12.07
N VAL A 241 -7.71 -7.42 12.31
CA VAL A 241 -8.30 -6.36 13.14
C VAL A 241 -8.18 -5.00 12.46
N ALA A 242 -9.28 -4.24 12.48
CA ALA A 242 -9.30 -2.88 11.96
C ALA A 242 -8.81 -1.89 13.04
N ARG A 243 -8.30 -0.74 12.62
CA ARG A 243 -8.06 0.38 13.54
C ARG A 243 -9.38 1.03 13.91
N ASP A 244 -9.48 1.60 15.11
CA ASP A 244 -10.66 2.40 15.49
C ASP A 244 -10.83 3.59 14.54
N TYR A 245 -9.73 4.24 14.17
CA TYR A 245 -9.73 5.31 13.17
C TYR A 245 -10.39 4.85 11.87
N ASP A 246 -10.04 3.67 11.36
CA ASP A 246 -10.61 3.14 10.12
C ASP A 246 -12.08 2.77 10.29
N ALA A 247 -12.43 2.11 11.41
CA ALA A 247 -13.81 1.74 11.73
C ALA A 247 -14.77 2.93 11.78
N VAL A 248 -14.32 4.07 12.32
CA VAL A 248 -15.11 5.30 12.43
C VAL A 248 -15.09 6.12 11.13
N THR A 249 -13.97 6.12 10.39
CA THR A 249 -13.77 6.99 9.22
C THR A 249 -14.29 6.37 7.93
N TRP A 250 -13.98 5.09 7.69
CA TRP A 250 -14.24 4.40 6.42
C TRP A 250 -15.71 4.44 5.97
N PRO A 251 -16.72 4.26 6.85
CA PRO A 251 -18.13 4.31 6.43
C PRO A 251 -18.52 5.60 5.70
N PHE A 252 -17.77 6.69 5.89
CA PHE A 252 -17.98 7.98 5.24
C PHE A 252 -17.13 8.21 3.98
N ALA A 253 -16.14 7.35 3.70
CA ALA A 253 -15.21 7.44 2.57
C ALA A 253 -15.78 6.82 1.27
N THR A 254 -17.01 7.20 0.89
CA THR A 254 -17.74 6.58 -0.24
C THR A 254 -17.52 7.22 -1.61
N ARG A 255 -17.10 8.48 -1.65
CA ARG A 255 -16.94 9.26 -2.90
C ARG A 255 -15.69 10.12 -2.88
N GLY A 256 -15.86 11.40 -2.52
CA GLY A 256 -14.79 12.40 -2.55
C GLY A 256 -14.66 13.12 -1.21
N PHE A 257 -13.56 13.85 -1.06
CA PHE A 257 -13.13 14.51 0.18
C PHE A 257 -14.24 15.30 0.87
N PHE A 258 -15.08 16.05 0.14
CA PHE A 258 -16.09 16.92 0.75
C PHE A 258 -17.14 16.18 1.58
N GLY A 259 -17.51 14.95 1.19
CA GLY A 259 -18.44 14.13 1.96
C GLY A 259 -17.85 13.73 3.31
N LEU A 260 -16.60 13.26 3.29
CA LEU A 260 -15.85 12.92 4.50
C LEU A 260 -15.57 14.16 5.37
N ARG A 261 -15.19 15.29 4.74
CA ARG A 261 -14.88 16.56 5.42
C ARG A 261 -15.99 17.02 6.35
N ALA A 262 -17.25 16.88 5.93
CA ALA A 262 -18.40 17.24 6.74
C ALA A 262 -18.56 16.38 8.01
N ARG A 263 -17.96 15.18 8.04
CA ARG A 263 -18.01 14.23 9.16
C ARG A 263 -16.80 14.34 10.09
N ILE A 264 -15.70 14.95 9.66
CA ILE A 264 -14.46 15.09 10.44
C ILE A 264 -14.71 15.56 11.88
N PRO A 265 -15.51 16.63 12.16
CA PRO A 265 -15.72 17.05 13.53
C PRO A 265 -16.39 16.01 14.44
N ALA A 266 -17.24 15.15 13.88
CA ALA A 266 -17.86 14.06 14.63
C ALA A 266 -16.87 12.90 14.85
N ILE A 267 -16.10 12.54 13.82
CA ILE A 267 -15.07 11.50 13.88
C ILE A 267 -14.01 11.85 14.94
N VAL A 268 -13.53 13.10 14.96
CA VAL A 268 -12.54 13.58 15.94
C VAL A 268 -13.05 13.44 17.37
N ARG A 269 -14.32 13.79 17.63
CA ARG A 269 -14.95 13.61 18.95
C ARG A 269 -15.11 12.14 19.32
N GLU A 270 -15.54 11.30 18.39
CA GLU A 270 -15.73 9.86 18.62
C GLU A 270 -14.42 9.15 18.95
N LEU A 271 -13.31 9.60 18.35
CA LEU A 271 -11.97 9.09 18.64
C LEU A 271 -11.32 9.74 19.88
N GLY A 272 -11.98 10.70 20.55
CA GLY A 272 -11.42 11.42 21.69
C GLY A 272 -10.22 12.30 21.35
N LEU A 273 -10.15 12.83 20.12
CA LEU A 273 -9.02 13.62 19.61
C LEU A 273 -9.30 15.14 19.62
N ASP A 274 -10.40 15.59 20.20
CA ASP A 274 -10.79 17.00 20.27
C ASP A 274 -10.10 17.78 21.41
N GLY A 275 -9.29 17.11 22.22
CA GLY A 275 -8.57 17.72 23.35
C GLY A 275 -9.46 18.02 24.55
N SER A 276 -10.66 17.41 24.61
CA SER A 276 -11.62 17.54 25.70
C SER A 276 -11.36 16.48 26.79
N ASP A 277 -10.17 16.50 27.41
CA ASP A 277 -9.84 15.74 28.63
C ASP A 277 -9.57 16.69 29.80
#